data_AF-A0A7L2WCX1-F1
#
_entry.id   AF-A0A7L2WCX1-F1
#
_cell.length_a   1.000
_cell.length_b   1.000
_cell.length_c   1.000
_cell.angle_alpha   90.00
_cell.angle_beta   90.00
_cell.angle_gamma   90.00
#
_symmetry.space_group_name_H-M   'P 1'
#
loop_
_entity.id
_entity.type
_entity.pdbx_description
1 polymer ?
#
loop_
_entity_poly.entity_id
_entity_poly.type
_entity_poly.pdbx_seq_one_letter_code
_entity_poly.pdbx_strand_id
1 'polypeptide(L)'
;MTAAEKRSLQCYRRYIEKSLNPVYILGNMTDWLSDEVKERVRKEEEKGVTAAAALFLDAILQLEVEGWLRGFLDALVAAGYTGLAEAIENWDFSKLEKLELHRQLLKRIEATMLEVDPVALMPYINTCLIERECDEILQVREYRSKAAGITKLIECLCRSDKENWPKSLQLALDNAGYYNASELWDMREDNGKDVDDEMTDASENSFETMVMFSEEAECDNNLSENLCSASGICKSSCVYEPKKARSYQTELAQPAINGKNTLICAPTGSGKTFVALLICEHHFQNMPSGQKAKVVFLATKVPVYEQQKTVFRQHFERSGYSVQGISGETVANVSVEKVIQDSDIIVLTPQILLNSIEEGILSSLSIFTLMIFDECHNTTGNHPYNVLMSRYLEQKFDSSASQLPQIVGLTASVGVGNAKSIKETIEHICTLCSYLDIQAISTVRENKQDLQRFGNKPETHVRWVKMRVQNHFADIISGLMS
;
A
#
# COMPACT_ATOMS: atom_id res chain seq x y z
N MET A 1 31.41 -19.49 -37.10
CA MET A 1 30.91 -19.51 -35.71
C MET A 1 31.76 -20.44 -34.87
N THR A 2 31.84 -20.21 -33.56
CA THR A 2 32.50 -21.18 -32.67
C THR A 2 31.50 -22.25 -32.24
N ALA A 3 31.92 -23.51 -32.14
CA ALA A 3 31.09 -24.59 -31.57
C ALA A 3 30.64 -24.32 -30.11
N ALA A 4 31.15 -23.25 -29.49
CA ALA A 4 30.74 -22.77 -28.19
C ALA A 4 29.37 -22.06 -28.25
N GLU A 5 29.13 -21.17 -29.22
CA GLU A 5 27.88 -20.41 -29.34
C GLU A 5 26.66 -21.31 -29.54
N LYS A 6 26.79 -22.36 -30.39
CA LYS A 6 25.74 -23.36 -30.59
C LYS A 6 25.43 -24.12 -29.29
N ARG A 7 26.46 -24.47 -28.51
CA ARG A 7 26.30 -25.17 -27.23
C ARG A 7 25.64 -24.26 -26.18
N SER A 8 26.03 -23.00 -26.12
CA SER A 8 25.42 -22.02 -25.23
C SER A 8 23.95 -21.79 -25.57
N LEU A 9 23.60 -21.62 -26.86
CA LEU A 9 22.22 -21.46 -27.30
C LEU A 9 21.35 -22.68 -26.96
N GLN A 10 21.91 -23.89 -27.11
CA GLN A 10 21.26 -25.13 -26.72
C GLN A 10 21.06 -25.22 -25.19
N CYS A 11 21.98 -24.69 -24.38
CA CYS A 11 21.87 -24.68 -22.92
C CYS A 11 20.70 -23.79 -22.43
N TYR A 12 20.51 -22.64 -23.07
CA TYR A 12 19.45 -21.68 -22.73
C TYR A 12 18.18 -21.81 -23.58
N ARG A 13 18.04 -22.91 -24.32
CA ARG A 13 16.95 -23.19 -25.26
C ARG A 13 15.55 -22.92 -24.67
N ARG A 14 15.31 -23.34 -23.42
CA ARG A 14 14.04 -23.14 -22.70
C ARG A 14 13.58 -21.67 -22.68
N TYR A 15 14.49 -20.71 -22.48
CA TYR A 15 14.12 -19.30 -22.37
C TYR A 15 13.63 -18.75 -23.70
N ILE A 16 14.27 -19.18 -24.79
CA ILE A 16 13.94 -18.73 -26.14
C ILE A 16 12.60 -19.34 -26.58
N GLU A 17 12.41 -20.65 -26.39
CA GLU A 17 11.17 -21.34 -26.79
C GLU A 17 9.92 -20.79 -26.10
N LYS A 18 10.05 -20.43 -24.81
CA LYS A 18 8.95 -19.90 -24.01
C LYS A 18 8.51 -18.48 -24.43
N SER A 19 9.40 -17.71 -25.05
CA SER A 19 9.14 -16.29 -25.36
C SER A 19 8.98 -16.02 -26.85
N LEU A 20 9.85 -16.56 -27.70
CA LEU A 20 9.91 -16.24 -29.12
C LEU A 20 8.70 -16.81 -29.89
N ASN A 21 7.95 -15.97 -30.61
CA ASN A 21 7.16 -16.45 -31.74
C ASN A 21 8.02 -16.33 -33.01
N PRO A 22 8.47 -17.44 -33.60
CA PRO A 22 9.40 -17.38 -34.72
C PRO A 22 8.81 -16.72 -35.96
N VAL A 23 7.48 -16.74 -36.15
CA VAL A 23 6.80 -16.15 -37.32
C VAL A 23 7.11 -14.67 -37.49
N TYR A 24 7.36 -13.95 -36.40
CA TYR A 24 7.68 -12.51 -36.43
C TYR A 24 9.08 -12.21 -36.95
N ILE A 25 10.02 -13.16 -36.84
CA ILE A 25 11.41 -12.98 -37.26
C ILE A 25 11.75 -13.67 -38.59
N LEU A 26 10.92 -14.59 -39.08
CA LEU A 26 11.20 -15.35 -40.32
C LEU A 26 11.49 -14.46 -41.53
N GLY A 27 10.88 -13.27 -41.62
CA GLY A 27 11.09 -12.32 -42.71
C GLY A 27 12.53 -11.78 -42.78
N ASN A 28 13.20 -11.67 -41.63
CA ASN A 28 14.58 -11.19 -41.54
C ASN A 28 15.61 -12.34 -41.57
N MET A 29 15.14 -13.59 -41.64
CA MET A 29 15.98 -14.80 -41.65
C MET A 29 16.07 -15.45 -43.04
N THR A 30 15.73 -14.72 -44.11
CA THR A 30 15.64 -15.22 -45.49
C THR A 30 16.97 -15.70 -46.06
N ASP A 31 18.07 -15.11 -45.61
CA ASP A 31 19.41 -15.39 -46.14
C ASP A 31 19.96 -16.73 -45.62
N TRP A 32 19.39 -17.25 -44.54
CA TRP A 32 19.85 -18.48 -43.88
C TRP A 32 18.83 -19.62 -43.89
N LEU A 33 17.53 -19.32 -43.92
CA LEU A 33 16.47 -20.33 -43.88
C LEU A 33 15.77 -20.49 -45.23
N SER A 34 15.65 -21.74 -45.68
CA SER A 34 14.90 -22.07 -46.91
C SER A 34 13.41 -21.80 -46.75
N ASP A 35 12.73 -21.55 -47.87
CA ASP A 35 11.27 -21.32 -47.89
C ASP A 35 10.48 -22.52 -47.34
N GLU A 36 10.97 -23.74 -47.55
CA GLU A 36 10.39 -24.95 -47.00
C GLU A 36 10.41 -24.95 -45.46
N VAL A 37 11.54 -24.58 -44.84
CA VAL A 37 11.67 -24.52 -43.38
C VAL A 37 10.79 -23.41 -42.82
N LYS A 38 10.78 -22.22 -43.44
CA LYS A 38 9.93 -21.10 -43.03
C LYS A 38 8.45 -21.50 -43.04
N GLU A 39 7.99 -22.21 -44.07
CA GLU A 39 6.61 -22.66 -44.17
C GLU A 39 6.27 -23.75 -43.14
N ARG A 40 7.20 -24.67 -42.87
CA ARG A 40 7.03 -25.67 -41.80
C ARG A 40 6.90 -25.03 -40.42
N VAL A 41 7.68 -23.97 -40.14
CA VAL A 41 7.59 -23.22 -38.88
C VAL A 41 6.22 -22.54 -38.74
N ARG A 42 5.69 -21.91 -39.80
CA ARG A 42 4.35 -21.30 -39.77
C ARG A 42 3.25 -22.30 -39.46
N LYS A 43 3.29 -23.47 -40.10
CA LYS A 43 2.30 -24.55 -39.84
C LYS A 43 2.39 -25.12 -38.43
N GLU A 44 3.57 -25.11 -37.83
CA GLU A 44 3.73 -25.58 -36.45
C GLU A 44 3.23 -24.54 -35.44
N GLU A 45 3.27 -23.26 -35.79
CA GLU A 45 2.80 -22.17 -34.93
C GLU A 45 1.29 -22.24 -34.67
N GLU A 46 0.52 -22.63 -35.69
CA GLU A 46 -0.93 -22.89 -35.57
C GLU A 46 -1.27 -23.97 -34.51
N LYS A 47 -0.33 -24.90 -34.24
CA LYS A 47 -0.50 -25.93 -33.20
C LYS A 47 -0.01 -25.46 -31.83
N GLY A 48 0.97 -24.56 -31.81
CA GLY A 48 1.54 -24.02 -30.59
C GLY A 48 2.82 -23.23 -30.84
N VAL A 49 2.84 -21.99 -30.37
CA VAL A 49 3.96 -21.06 -30.55
C VAL A 49 5.27 -21.62 -29.98
N THR A 50 5.23 -22.28 -28.83
CA THR A 50 6.41 -22.89 -28.20
C THR A 50 6.99 -24.04 -29.05
N ALA A 51 6.13 -24.85 -29.69
CA ALA A 51 6.57 -25.94 -30.56
C ALA A 51 7.20 -25.39 -31.85
N ALA A 52 6.62 -24.32 -32.42
CA ALA A 52 7.21 -23.62 -33.54
C ALA A 52 8.59 -23.03 -33.20
N ALA A 53 8.73 -22.44 -32.02
CA ALA A 53 10.01 -21.90 -31.56
C ALA A 53 11.08 -23.01 -31.39
N ALA A 54 10.69 -24.18 -30.88
CA ALA A 54 11.59 -25.34 -30.79
C ALA A 54 12.04 -25.82 -32.17
N LEU A 55 11.11 -25.93 -33.13
CA LEU A 55 11.41 -26.34 -34.51
C LEU A 55 12.30 -25.32 -35.23
N PHE A 56 12.06 -24.03 -35.00
CA PHE A 56 12.92 -22.95 -35.50
C PHE A 56 14.34 -23.03 -34.92
N LEU A 57 14.47 -23.26 -33.60
CA LEU A 57 15.77 -23.42 -32.94
C LEU A 57 16.54 -24.63 -33.46
N ASP A 58 15.86 -25.76 -33.69
CA ASP A 58 16.48 -26.95 -34.28
C ASP A 58 17.02 -26.67 -35.69
N ALA A 59 16.30 -25.88 -36.49
CA ALA A 59 16.74 -25.51 -37.83
C ALA A 59 17.97 -24.59 -37.79
N ILE A 60 18.00 -23.56 -36.95
CA ILE A 60 19.13 -22.62 -36.91
C ILE A 60 20.40 -23.26 -36.31
N LEU A 61 20.26 -24.20 -35.38
CA LEU A 61 21.42 -24.91 -34.79
C LEU A 61 22.12 -25.82 -35.80
N GLN A 62 21.42 -26.27 -36.84
CA GLN A 62 21.97 -27.05 -37.95
C GLN A 62 22.68 -26.19 -39.00
N LEU A 63 22.52 -24.86 -38.99
CA LEU A 63 23.16 -23.97 -39.96
C LEU A 63 24.69 -23.93 -39.79
N GLU A 64 25.42 -24.09 -40.89
CA GLU A 64 26.89 -24.00 -40.94
C GLU A 64 27.40 -22.70 -41.58
N VAL A 65 26.49 -21.88 -42.12
CA VAL A 65 26.80 -20.61 -42.81
C VAL A 65 27.31 -19.57 -41.80
N GLU A 66 28.26 -18.73 -42.20
CA GLU A 66 28.73 -17.66 -41.32
C GLU A 66 27.70 -16.52 -41.15
N GLY A 67 27.72 -15.86 -39.98
CA GLY A 67 26.90 -14.67 -39.73
C GLY A 67 25.45 -14.89 -39.28
N TRP A 68 24.93 -16.13 -39.27
CA TRP A 68 23.51 -16.36 -38.91
C TRP A 68 23.16 -15.96 -37.49
N LEU A 69 24.06 -16.08 -36.51
CA LEU A 69 23.79 -15.68 -35.13
C LEU A 69 23.60 -14.16 -35.02
N ARG A 70 24.39 -13.37 -35.76
CA ARG A 70 24.22 -11.92 -35.81
C ARG A 70 22.92 -11.56 -36.52
N GLY A 71 22.64 -12.22 -37.64
CA GLY A 71 21.36 -12.12 -38.34
C GLY A 71 20.15 -12.42 -37.44
N PHE A 72 20.26 -13.44 -36.61
CA PHE A 72 19.23 -13.81 -35.63
C PHE A 72 19.03 -12.73 -34.56
N LEU A 73 20.11 -12.18 -34.00
CA LEU A 73 20.02 -11.07 -33.04
C LEU A 73 19.40 -9.82 -33.68
N ASP A 74 19.84 -9.45 -34.89
CA ASP A 74 19.29 -8.31 -35.62
C ASP A 74 17.79 -8.54 -35.97
N ALA A 75 17.42 -9.78 -36.30
CA ALA A 75 16.03 -10.17 -36.54
C ALA A 75 15.17 -10.07 -35.27
N LEU A 76 15.67 -10.50 -34.11
CA LEU A 76 15.00 -10.36 -32.81
C LEU A 76 14.76 -8.89 -32.48
N VAL A 77 15.78 -8.03 -32.60
CA VAL A 77 15.65 -6.60 -32.34
C VAL A 77 14.65 -5.94 -33.29
N ALA A 78 14.69 -6.28 -34.59
CA ALA A 78 13.76 -5.76 -35.58
C ALA A 78 12.31 -6.17 -35.33
N ALA A 79 12.08 -7.36 -34.75
CA ALA A 79 10.74 -7.81 -34.36
C ALA A 79 10.31 -7.29 -32.97
N GLY A 80 11.19 -6.62 -32.23
CA GLY A 80 10.90 -6.06 -30.91
C GLY A 80 11.31 -6.93 -29.71
N TYR A 81 11.95 -8.09 -29.92
CA TYR A 81 12.47 -8.99 -28.88
C TYR A 81 13.80 -8.51 -28.29
N THR A 82 13.80 -7.30 -27.71
CA THR A 82 15.02 -6.67 -27.18
C THR A 82 15.58 -7.37 -25.95
N GLY A 83 14.72 -7.97 -25.11
CA GLY A 83 15.16 -8.67 -23.90
C GLY A 83 15.81 -10.02 -24.22
N LEU A 84 15.25 -10.76 -25.18
CA LEU A 84 15.88 -11.98 -25.70
C LEU A 84 17.19 -11.67 -26.43
N ALA A 85 17.24 -10.61 -27.24
CA ALA A 85 18.46 -10.22 -27.94
C ALA A 85 19.59 -9.87 -26.94
N GLU A 86 19.30 -9.05 -25.92
CA GLU A 86 20.25 -8.71 -24.86
C GLU A 86 20.71 -9.96 -24.08
N ALA A 87 19.78 -10.86 -23.74
CA ALA A 87 20.09 -12.08 -22.98
C ALA A 87 21.00 -13.03 -23.77
N ILE A 88 20.80 -13.19 -25.07
CA ILE A 88 21.61 -14.05 -25.93
C ILE A 88 22.97 -13.39 -26.23
N GLU A 89 23.01 -12.08 -26.46
CA GLU A 89 24.26 -11.35 -26.75
C GLU A 89 25.21 -11.37 -25.53
N ASN A 90 24.67 -11.22 -24.32
CA ASN A 90 25.44 -11.22 -23.07
C ASN A 90 25.54 -12.59 -22.40
N TRP A 91 24.81 -13.60 -22.88
CA TRP A 91 24.64 -14.91 -22.23
C TRP A 91 24.15 -14.82 -20.76
N ASP A 92 23.31 -13.84 -20.46
CA ASP A 92 22.69 -13.62 -19.15
C ASP A 92 21.16 -13.67 -19.24
N PHE A 93 20.57 -14.69 -18.62
CA PHE A 93 19.13 -14.94 -18.62
C PHE A 93 18.48 -14.62 -17.25
N SER A 94 19.22 -13.99 -16.34
CA SER A 94 18.75 -13.69 -14.98
C SER A 94 17.48 -12.83 -14.96
N LYS A 95 17.39 -11.83 -15.83
CA LYS A 95 16.19 -10.98 -16.01
C LYS A 95 14.97 -11.81 -16.43
N LEU A 96 15.14 -12.72 -17.38
CA LEU A 96 14.06 -13.58 -17.88
C LEU A 96 13.63 -14.63 -16.85
N GLU A 97 14.55 -15.14 -16.03
CA GLU A 97 14.22 -16.08 -14.95
C GLU A 97 13.32 -15.43 -13.89
N LYS A 98 13.59 -14.17 -13.50
CA LYS A 98 12.75 -13.42 -12.54
C LYS A 98 11.30 -13.26 -13.00
N LEU A 99 11.05 -13.24 -14.31
CA LEU A 99 9.70 -13.13 -14.86
C LEU A 99 8.89 -14.42 -14.73
N GLU A 100 9.52 -15.58 -14.50
CA GLU A 100 8.80 -16.85 -14.42
C GLU A 100 7.80 -16.89 -13.26
N LEU A 101 8.13 -16.30 -12.11
CA LEU A 101 7.21 -16.18 -10.98
C LEU A 101 5.95 -15.38 -11.35
N HIS A 102 6.15 -14.24 -12.02
CA HIS A 102 5.07 -13.36 -12.47
C HIS A 102 4.21 -14.03 -13.56
N ARG A 103 4.83 -14.80 -14.47
CA ARG A 103 4.11 -15.58 -15.51
C ARG A 103 3.23 -16.66 -14.86
N GLN A 104 3.72 -17.35 -13.84
CA GLN A 104 2.95 -18.35 -13.10
C GLN A 104 1.79 -17.72 -12.34
N LEU A 105 2.03 -16.58 -11.69
CA LEU A 105 0.99 -15.82 -11.00
C LEU A 105 -0.10 -15.38 -11.98
N LEU A 106 0.28 -14.77 -13.11
CA LEU A 106 -0.68 -14.26 -14.09
C LEU A 106 -1.60 -15.36 -14.63
N LYS A 107 -1.05 -16.55 -14.90
CA LYS A 107 -1.85 -17.72 -15.29
C LYS A 107 -2.78 -18.19 -14.17
N ARG A 108 -2.34 -18.15 -12.91
CA ARG A 108 -3.16 -18.54 -11.76
C ARG A 108 -4.35 -17.59 -11.56
N ILE A 109 -4.16 -16.29 -11.83
CA ILE A 109 -5.19 -15.26 -11.65
C ILE A 109 -5.98 -14.95 -12.94
N GLU A 110 -5.81 -15.75 -14.00
CA GLU A 110 -6.47 -15.54 -15.29
C GLU A 110 -8.00 -15.44 -15.15
N ALA A 111 -8.60 -16.23 -14.26
CA ALA A 111 -10.04 -16.18 -14.00
C ALA A 111 -10.51 -14.81 -13.51
N THR A 112 -9.71 -14.13 -12.68
CA THR A 112 -10.00 -12.77 -12.19
C THR A 112 -9.91 -11.72 -13.30
N MET A 113 -9.11 -12.00 -14.34
CA MET A 113 -8.90 -11.09 -15.46
C MET A 113 -9.97 -11.17 -16.55
N LEU A 114 -10.87 -12.17 -16.53
CA LEU A 114 -11.85 -12.40 -17.61
C LEU A 114 -12.77 -11.20 -17.89
N GLU A 115 -13.02 -10.36 -16.89
CA GLU A 115 -13.86 -9.16 -17.01
C GLU A 115 -13.06 -7.88 -17.35
N VAL A 116 -11.75 -7.96 -17.51
CA VAL A 116 -10.88 -6.83 -17.86
C VAL A 116 -10.98 -6.54 -19.36
N ASP A 117 -11.10 -5.26 -19.75
CA ASP A 117 -11.06 -4.88 -21.18
C ASP A 117 -9.60 -4.71 -21.62
N PRO A 118 -9.07 -5.54 -22.53
CA PRO A 118 -7.70 -5.41 -22.98
C PRO A 118 -7.46 -4.04 -23.66
N VAL A 119 -8.48 -3.41 -24.27
CA VAL A 119 -8.35 -2.09 -24.91
C VAL A 119 -8.03 -1.01 -23.86
N ALA A 120 -8.58 -1.12 -22.65
CA ALA A 120 -8.30 -0.18 -21.57
C ALA A 120 -6.85 -0.30 -21.05
N LEU A 121 -6.26 -1.50 -21.15
CA LEU A 121 -4.88 -1.75 -20.73
C LEU A 121 -3.84 -1.37 -21.80
N MET A 122 -4.21 -1.40 -23.08
CA MET A 122 -3.27 -1.19 -24.20
C MET A 122 -2.37 0.05 -24.09
N PRO A 123 -2.86 1.24 -23.68
CA PRO A 123 -2.03 2.44 -23.57
C PRO A 123 -0.85 2.29 -22.60
N TYR A 124 -0.96 1.38 -21.62
CA TYR A 124 0.01 1.19 -20.55
C TYR A 124 0.90 -0.05 -20.77
N ILE A 125 0.42 -1.02 -21.55
CA ILE A 125 1.08 -2.33 -21.71
C ILE A 125 1.66 -2.58 -23.10
N ASN A 126 1.37 -1.73 -24.10
CA ASN A 126 1.84 -1.90 -25.48
C ASN A 126 3.37 -2.07 -25.60
N THR A 127 4.18 -1.42 -24.75
CA THR A 127 5.64 -1.55 -24.76
C THR A 127 6.14 -2.93 -24.29
N CYS A 128 5.27 -3.68 -23.62
CA CYS A 128 5.57 -5.00 -23.06
C CYS A 128 5.27 -6.13 -24.05
N LEU A 129 4.54 -5.83 -25.12
CA LEU A 129 4.10 -6.76 -26.15
C LEU A 129 4.81 -6.46 -27.46
N ILE A 130 4.76 -7.41 -28.40
CA ILE A 130 5.20 -7.18 -29.77
C ILE A 130 4.10 -6.45 -30.54
N GLU A 131 4.46 -5.56 -31.47
CA GLU A 131 3.49 -4.74 -32.23
C GLU A 131 2.38 -5.57 -32.89
N ARG A 132 2.75 -6.69 -33.53
CA ARG A 132 1.79 -7.62 -34.15
C ARG A 132 0.87 -8.31 -33.13
N GLU A 133 1.35 -8.55 -31.90
CA GLU A 133 0.53 -9.12 -30.83
C GLU A 133 -0.53 -8.11 -30.37
N CYS A 134 -0.16 -6.83 -30.25
CA CYS A 134 -1.12 -5.76 -29.94
C CYS A 134 -2.26 -5.72 -30.94
N ASP A 135 -1.94 -5.74 -32.24
CA ASP A 135 -2.94 -5.75 -33.31
C ASP A 135 -3.82 -7.01 -33.27
N GLU A 136 -3.22 -8.19 -33.04
CA GLU A 136 -3.97 -9.44 -32.92
C GLU A 136 -4.93 -9.41 -31.72
N ILE A 137 -4.50 -8.91 -30.56
CA ILE A 137 -5.34 -8.77 -29.37
C ILE A 137 -6.52 -7.84 -29.65
N LEU A 138 -6.27 -6.69 -30.30
CA LEU A 138 -7.32 -5.74 -30.66
C LEU A 138 -8.32 -6.36 -31.64
N GLN A 139 -7.85 -7.12 -32.64
CA GLN A 139 -8.71 -7.84 -33.57
C GLN A 139 -9.53 -8.93 -32.89
N VAL A 140 -8.92 -9.74 -32.02
CA VAL A 140 -9.63 -10.80 -31.27
C VAL A 140 -10.69 -10.17 -30.36
N ARG A 141 -10.36 -9.06 -29.70
CA ARG A 141 -11.31 -8.33 -28.87
C ARG A 141 -12.51 -7.83 -29.69
N GLU A 142 -12.25 -7.26 -30.86
CA GLU A 142 -13.28 -6.65 -31.72
C GLU A 142 -14.17 -7.69 -32.41
N TYR A 143 -13.57 -8.75 -32.97
CA TYR A 143 -14.27 -9.72 -33.81
C TYR A 143 -14.73 -10.98 -33.06
N ARG A 144 -14.18 -11.29 -31.89
CA ARG A 144 -14.53 -12.50 -31.12
C ARG A 144 -15.24 -12.17 -29.82
N SER A 145 -14.52 -11.64 -28.83
CA SER A 145 -15.11 -11.17 -27.57
C SER A 145 -14.06 -10.48 -26.70
N LYS A 146 -14.54 -9.69 -25.72
CA LYS A 146 -13.72 -9.11 -24.65
C LYS A 146 -12.91 -10.18 -23.90
N ALA A 147 -13.56 -11.27 -23.50
CA ALA A 147 -12.91 -12.39 -22.79
C ALA A 147 -11.82 -13.06 -23.63
N ALA A 148 -12.07 -13.29 -24.93
CA ALA A 148 -11.06 -13.86 -25.81
C ALA A 148 -9.87 -12.91 -26.01
N GLY A 149 -10.13 -11.60 -26.07
CA GLY A 149 -9.09 -10.58 -26.17
C GLY A 149 -8.18 -10.55 -24.94
N ILE A 150 -8.74 -10.59 -23.72
CA ILE A 150 -7.91 -10.58 -22.50
C ILE A 150 -7.15 -11.89 -22.33
N THR A 151 -7.74 -13.05 -22.64
CA THR A 151 -7.02 -14.33 -22.66
C THR A 151 -5.82 -14.28 -23.62
N LYS A 152 -5.99 -13.71 -24.83
CA LYS A 152 -4.89 -13.52 -25.78
C LYS A 152 -3.83 -12.56 -25.24
N LEU A 153 -4.23 -11.47 -24.59
CA LEU A 153 -3.31 -10.54 -23.95
C LEU A 153 -2.47 -11.23 -22.88
N ILE A 154 -3.10 -12.02 -22.01
CA ILE A 154 -2.42 -12.80 -20.96
C ILE A 154 -1.46 -13.82 -21.57
N GLU A 155 -1.86 -14.49 -22.66
CA GLU A 155 -1.00 -15.40 -23.41
C GLU A 155 0.26 -14.70 -23.91
N CYS A 156 0.12 -13.55 -24.58
CA CYS A 156 1.26 -12.76 -25.08
C CYS A 156 2.12 -12.21 -23.94
N LEU A 157 1.51 -11.72 -22.87
CA LEU A 157 2.23 -11.18 -21.71
C LEU A 157 3.03 -12.26 -20.99
N CYS A 158 2.51 -13.50 -20.92
CA CYS A 158 3.25 -14.65 -20.43
C CYS A 158 4.48 -15.00 -21.30
N ARG A 159 4.52 -14.56 -22.56
CA ARG A 159 5.66 -14.73 -23.47
C ARG A 159 6.59 -13.52 -23.51
N SER A 160 6.16 -12.36 -23.01
CA SER A 160 6.94 -11.13 -22.98
C SER A 160 8.35 -11.35 -22.42
N ASP A 161 9.34 -10.80 -23.12
CA ASP A 161 10.76 -10.82 -22.76
C ASP A 161 11.20 -9.54 -22.03
N LYS A 162 10.24 -8.67 -21.65
CA LYS A 162 10.51 -7.34 -21.09
C LYS A 162 10.48 -7.36 -19.57
N GLU A 163 11.59 -7.05 -18.89
CA GLU A 163 11.67 -7.11 -17.43
C GLU A 163 10.63 -6.21 -16.71
N ASN A 164 10.21 -5.12 -17.34
CA ASN A 164 9.28 -4.14 -16.77
C ASN A 164 7.80 -4.53 -16.89
N TRP A 165 7.43 -5.58 -17.63
CA TRP A 165 6.01 -5.89 -17.88
C TRP A 165 5.18 -6.11 -16.61
N PRO A 166 5.69 -6.72 -15.51
CA PRO A 166 4.89 -6.90 -14.30
C PRO A 166 4.48 -5.57 -13.67
N LYS A 167 5.40 -4.60 -13.64
CA LYS A 167 5.15 -3.25 -13.12
C LYS A 167 4.22 -2.47 -14.04
N SER A 168 4.37 -2.61 -15.35
CA SER A 168 3.46 -2.02 -16.33
C SER A 168 2.05 -2.59 -16.21
N LEU A 169 1.89 -3.88 -15.93
CA LEU A 169 0.58 -4.50 -15.70
C LEU A 169 -0.08 -3.94 -14.44
N GLN A 170 0.65 -3.83 -13.32
CA GLN A 170 0.16 -3.20 -12.08
C GLN A 170 -0.39 -1.79 -12.36
N LEU A 171 0.45 -0.96 -12.98
CA LEU A 171 0.08 0.42 -13.32
C LEU A 171 -1.13 0.47 -14.29
N ALA A 172 -1.20 -0.46 -15.24
CA ALA A 172 -2.31 -0.56 -16.18
C ALA A 172 -3.63 -0.89 -15.48
N LEU A 173 -3.61 -1.84 -14.54
CA LEU A 173 -4.78 -2.25 -13.76
C LEU A 173 -5.25 -1.10 -12.84
N ASP A 174 -4.33 -0.43 -12.16
CA ASP A 174 -4.62 0.72 -11.30
C ASP A 174 -5.24 1.87 -12.09
N ASN A 175 -4.62 2.27 -13.20
CA ASN A 175 -5.10 3.40 -14.01
C ASN A 175 -6.41 3.10 -14.76
N ALA A 176 -6.66 1.83 -15.08
CA ALA A 176 -7.92 1.40 -15.70
C ALA A 176 -9.03 1.13 -14.68
N GLY A 177 -8.75 1.23 -13.37
CA GLY A 177 -9.73 1.06 -12.29
C GLY A 177 -10.10 -0.39 -11.98
N TYR A 178 -9.25 -1.35 -12.33
CA TYR A 178 -9.45 -2.78 -12.03
C TYR A 178 -8.85 -3.15 -10.67
N TYR A 179 -9.31 -2.48 -9.60
CA TYR A 179 -8.68 -2.56 -8.27
C TYR A 179 -8.63 -3.97 -7.68
N ASN A 180 -9.67 -4.81 -7.87
CA ASN A 180 -9.66 -6.19 -7.35
C ASN A 180 -8.56 -7.05 -8.01
N ALA A 181 -8.36 -6.89 -9.32
CA ALA A 181 -7.31 -7.59 -10.05
C ALA A 181 -5.93 -7.00 -9.73
N SER A 182 -5.87 -5.68 -9.49
CA SER A 182 -4.67 -4.95 -9.11
C SER A 182 -4.16 -5.34 -7.71
N GLU A 183 -5.06 -5.42 -6.73
CA GLU A 183 -4.77 -5.84 -5.36
C GLU A 183 -4.28 -7.29 -5.31
N LEU A 184 -4.86 -8.18 -6.13
CA LEU A 184 -4.41 -9.57 -6.25
C LEU A 184 -3.08 -9.71 -6.99
N TRP A 185 -2.71 -8.74 -7.84
CA TRP A 185 -1.43 -8.71 -8.55
C TRP A 185 -0.29 -8.21 -7.69
N ASP A 186 -0.57 -7.41 -6.65
CA ASP A 186 0.42 -6.78 -5.77
C ASP A 186 1.18 -7.84 -4.95
N MET A 187 2.20 -8.42 -5.59
CA MET A 187 3.27 -9.13 -4.93
C MET A 187 4.19 -8.08 -4.31
N ARG A 188 3.71 -7.39 -3.27
CA ARG A 188 4.65 -6.81 -2.31
C ARG A 188 5.59 -7.95 -1.92
N GLU A 189 6.89 -7.68 -1.94
CA GLU A 189 7.87 -8.62 -1.43
C GLU A 189 7.59 -8.81 0.07
N ASP A 190 6.62 -9.67 0.38
CA ASP A 190 6.32 -10.10 1.72
C ASP A 190 7.48 -11.02 2.10
N ASN A 191 8.50 -10.40 2.70
CA ASN A 191 9.59 -11.12 3.32
C ASN A 191 8.95 -11.97 4.43
N GLY A 192 8.69 -13.22 4.07
CA GLY A 192 7.77 -14.10 4.76
C GLY A 192 7.88 -14.06 6.28
N LYS A 193 6.72 -13.92 6.91
CA LYS A 193 6.43 -14.63 8.14
C LYS A 193 5.04 -15.23 8.01
N ASP A 194 5.00 -16.56 8.00
CA ASP A 194 3.82 -17.33 8.36
C ASP A 194 3.27 -16.76 9.68
N VAL A 195 2.09 -16.16 9.63
CA VAL A 195 1.28 -15.90 10.81
C VAL A 195 0.16 -16.92 10.77
N ASP A 196 0.35 -18.00 11.51
CA ASP A 196 -0.73 -18.86 11.96
C ASP A 196 -1.65 -18.02 12.88
N ASP A 197 -2.62 -17.32 12.30
CA ASP A 197 -3.76 -16.80 13.06
C ASP A 197 -4.90 -17.83 12.96
N GLU A 198 -5.11 -18.54 14.07
CA GLU A 198 -6.28 -19.39 14.28
C GLU A 198 -7.56 -18.58 14.07
N MET A 199 -8.31 -18.92 13.01
CA MET A 199 -9.69 -18.50 12.83
C MET A 199 -10.51 -18.96 14.03
N THR A 200 -11.00 -18.00 14.82
CA THR A 200 -12.14 -18.23 15.70
C THR A 200 -13.39 -17.71 14.99
N ASP A 201 -14.25 -18.65 14.62
CA ASP A 201 -15.59 -18.45 14.10
C ASP A 201 -16.43 -17.63 15.10
N ALA A 202 -16.87 -16.44 14.68
CA ALA A 202 -18.02 -15.77 15.24
C ALA A 202 -18.79 -15.07 14.10
N SER A 203 -19.79 -15.79 13.62
CA SER A 203 -20.76 -15.33 12.64
C SER A 203 -21.68 -14.26 13.22
N GLU A 204 -21.47 -13.00 12.81
CA GLU A 204 -22.54 -12.01 12.76
C GLU A 204 -22.47 -11.24 11.43
N ASN A 205 -23.42 -11.55 10.54
CA ASN A 205 -23.67 -10.83 9.30
C ASN A 205 -23.99 -9.35 9.59
N SER A 206 -23.00 -8.47 9.44
CA SER A 206 -23.22 -7.05 9.25
C SER A 206 -22.36 -6.57 8.07
N PHE A 207 -23.03 -6.15 7.00
CA PHE A 207 -22.36 -5.49 5.87
C PHE A 207 -21.97 -4.07 6.31
N GLU A 208 -20.75 -3.90 6.82
CA GLU A 208 -20.16 -2.57 6.97
C GLU A 208 -19.51 -2.15 5.65
N THR A 209 -20.11 -1.16 4.98
CA THR A 209 -19.48 -0.45 3.88
C THR A 209 -18.34 0.41 4.43
N MET A 210 -17.10 0.02 4.15
CA MET A 210 -15.92 0.79 4.53
C MET A 210 -15.79 2.01 3.61
N VAL A 211 -16.10 3.20 4.13
CA VAL A 211 -15.89 4.48 3.43
C VAL A 211 -14.54 5.03 3.87
N MET A 212 -13.54 4.98 2.99
CA MET A 212 -12.27 5.69 3.20
C MET A 212 -12.48 7.19 2.98
N PHE A 213 -12.34 7.97 4.05
CA PHE A 213 -12.19 9.41 3.92
C PHE A 213 -10.72 9.72 3.63
N SER A 214 -10.43 10.15 2.40
CA SER A 214 -9.20 10.87 2.10
C SER A 214 -9.39 12.32 2.53
N GLU A 215 -8.49 12.85 3.37
CA GLU A 215 -8.42 14.28 3.63
C GLU A 215 -7.93 14.99 2.35
N GLU A 216 -8.86 15.45 1.51
CA GLU A 216 -8.51 16.40 0.46
C GLU A 216 -8.18 17.77 1.08
N ALA A 217 -7.16 18.43 0.55
CA ALA A 217 -6.80 19.78 0.95
C ALA A 217 -7.96 20.74 0.67
N GLU A 218 -8.58 21.27 1.73
CA GLU A 218 -9.59 22.32 1.64
C GLU A 218 -8.98 23.57 0.97
N CYS A 219 -9.37 23.82 -0.28
CA CYS A 219 -9.18 25.12 -0.93
C CYS A 219 -10.38 26.00 -0.56
N ASP A 220 -10.12 27.17 0.03
CA ASP A 220 -11.14 28.17 0.30
C ASP A 220 -11.81 28.62 -1.00
N ASN A 221 -13.06 28.21 -1.19
CA ASN A 221 -13.92 28.64 -2.29
C ASN A 221 -14.32 30.11 -2.11
N ASN A 222 -13.64 31.01 -2.80
CA ASN A 222 -14.26 32.24 -3.31
C ASN A 222 -14.42 32.09 -4.83
N LEU A 223 -15.59 31.58 -5.23
CA LEU A 223 -16.02 31.49 -6.62
C LEU A 223 -16.31 32.90 -7.17
N SER A 224 -15.50 33.34 -8.13
CA SER A 224 -15.98 34.12 -9.27
C SER A 224 -15.34 33.62 -10.57
N GLU A 225 -16.23 33.07 -11.40
CA GLU A 225 -16.17 32.72 -12.83
C GLU A 225 -14.90 33.02 -13.65
N ASN A 226 -14.32 31.98 -14.29
CA ASN A 226 -14.42 31.79 -15.74
C ASN A 226 -13.80 30.47 -16.25
N LEU A 227 -14.39 29.96 -17.34
CA LEU A 227 -14.18 28.68 -18.00
C LEU A 227 -12.87 28.56 -18.82
N CYS A 228 -12.34 27.33 -18.84
CA CYS A 228 -11.55 26.63 -19.89
C CYS A 228 -10.14 27.10 -20.27
N SER A 229 -9.13 26.24 -20.04
CA SER A 229 -8.33 25.60 -21.10
C SER A 229 -7.35 24.56 -20.54
N ALA A 230 -7.13 23.50 -21.32
CA ALA A 230 -6.34 22.32 -20.98
C ALA A 230 -4.82 22.54 -21.07
N SER A 231 -4.09 21.55 -20.53
CA SER A 231 -2.63 21.33 -20.55
C SER A 231 -1.81 22.08 -19.50
N GLY A 232 -1.50 21.36 -18.42
CA GLY A 232 -0.54 21.78 -17.41
C GLY A 232 -0.33 20.65 -16.41
N ILE A 233 0.83 20.00 -16.48
CA ILE A 233 1.31 19.04 -15.47
C ILE A 233 1.42 19.82 -14.16
N CYS A 234 0.41 19.72 -13.29
CA CYS A 234 0.48 20.27 -11.94
C CYS A 234 1.31 19.34 -11.07
N LYS A 235 2.64 19.53 -11.09
CA LYS A 235 3.47 19.19 -9.94
C LYS A 235 3.07 20.10 -8.79
N SER A 236 2.01 19.74 -8.07
CA SER A 236 1.69 20.36 -6.79
C SER A 236 2.74 19.90 -5.79
N SER A 237 3.83 20.67 -5.67
CA SER A 237 4.61 20.70 -4.45
C SER A 237 3.68 21.20 -3.35
N CYS A 238 3.13 20.27 -2.56
CA CYS A 238 2.28 20.57 -1.42
C CYS A 238 3.10 21.35 -0.38
N VAL A 239 3.10 22.67 -0.48
CA VAL A 239 3.67 23.56 0.53
C VAL A 239 2.70 23.56 1.70
N TYR A 240 3.09 22.95 2.82
CA TYR A 240 2.30 22.96 4.05
C TYR A 240 2.20 24.40 4.59
N GLU A 241 1.02 25.01 4.51
CA GLU A 241 0.75 26.30 5.12
C GLU A 241 0.56 26.17 6.64
N PRO A 242 1.24 26.98 7.47
CA PRO A 242 1.02 26.99 8.91
C PRO A 242 -0.42 27.40 9.23
N LYS A 243 -1.25 26.42 9.63
CA LYS A 243 -2.63 26.66 10.07
C LYS A 243 -2.64 27.32 11.44
N LYS A 244 -3.40 28.40 11.60
CA LYS A 244 -3.66 29.01 12.91
C LYS A 244 -4.70 28.19 13.68
N ALA A 245 -4.44 27.92 14.95
CA ALA A 245 -5.38 27.20 15.80
C ALA A 245 -6.70 27.94 15.97
N ARG A 246 -7.81 27.20 15.87
CA ARG A 246 -9.15 27.70 16.19
C ARG A 246 -9.37 27.79 17.69
N SER A 247 -10.38 28.53 18.13
CA SER A 247 -10.67 28.74 19.56
C SER A 247 -10.95 27.42 20.27
N TYR A 248 -11.77 26.54 19.66
CA TYR A 248 -12.04 25.22 20.25
C TYR A 248 -10.81 24.31 20.31
N GLN A 249 -9.86 24.45 19.37
CA GLN A 249 -8.63 23.66 19.37
C GLN A 249 -7.68 24.10 20.48
N THR A 250 -7.62 25.42 20.71
CA THR A 250 -6.87 26.00 21.84
C THR A 250 -7.47 25.57 23.18
N GLU A 251 -8.81 25.58 23.30
CA GLU A 251 -9.53 25.06 24.47
C GLU A 251 -9.19 23.59 24.74
N LEU A 252 -9.16 22.74 23.69
CA LEU A 252 -8.83 21.32 23.83
C LEU A 252 -7.39 21.10 24.31
N ALA A 253 -6.44 21.91 23.83
CA ALA A 253 -5.02 21.80 24.17
C ALA A 253 -4.70 22.28 25.59
N GLN A 254 -5.48 23.22 26.14
CA GLN A 254 -5.10 23.96 27.34
C GLN A 254 -4.72 23.09 28.56
N PRO A 255 -5.47 22.02 28.92
CA PRO A 255 -5.09 21.18 30.06
C PRO A 255 -3.73 20.48 29.87
N ALA A 256 -3.43 20.05 28.64
CA ALA A 256 -2.16 19.41 28.30
C ALA A 256 -1.01 20.42 28.27
N ILE A 257 -1.24 21.63 27.74
CA ILE A 257 -0.25 22.73 27.79
C ILE A 257 0.12 23.07 29.25
N ASN A 258 -0.83 22.94 30.18
CA ASN A 258 -0.60 23.13 31.61
C ASN A 258 0.13 21.94 32.28
N GLY A 259 0.63 20.97 31.52
CA GLY A 259 1.39 19.82 32.00
C GLY A 259 0.56 18.68 32.61
N LYS A 260 -0.77 18.68 32.44
CA LYS A 260 -1.62 17.60 32.95
C LYS A 260 -1.67 16.43 32.00
N ASN A 261 -1.72 15.21 32.54
CA ASN A 261 -2.08 14.04 31.75
C ASN A 261 -3.54 14.20 31.27
N THR A 262 -3.75 14.25 29.96
CA THR A 262 -5.00 14.77 29.38
C THR A 262 -5.58 13.82 28.35
N LEU A 263 -6.87 13.50 28.51
CA LEU A 263 -7.66 12.76 27.53
C LEU A 263 -8.48 13.75 26.70
N ILE A 264 -8.12 13.94 25.43
CA ILE A 264 -8.82 14.82 24.50
C ILE A 264 -9.89 14.00 23.77
N CYS A 265 -11.15 14.27 24.10
CA CYS A 265 -12.30 13.64 23.46
C CYS A 265 -13.01 14.66 22.57
N ALA A 266 -12.79 14.56 21.26
CA ALA A 266 -13.38 15.46 20.26
C ALA A 266 -13.72 14.71 18.95
N PRO A 267 -14.81 15.05 18.24
CA PRO A 267 -15.26 14.32 17.05
C PRO A 267 -14.17 14.15 15.97
N THR A 268 -14.25 13.09 15.16
CA THR A 268 -13.42 12.95 13.96
C THR A 268 -13.64 14.15 13.03
N GLY A 269 -12.57 14.63 12.39
CA GLY A 269 -12.59 15.87 11.59
C GLY A 269 -12.39 17.16 12.37
N SER A 270 -12.44 17.15 13.72
CA SER A 270 -12.15 18.36 14.53
C SER A 270 -10.66 18.77 14.56
N GLY A 271 -9.78 17.98 13.94
CA GLY A 271 -8.34 18.24 13.93
C GLY A 271 -7.62 17.88 15.24
N LYS A 272 -7.94 16.74 15.86
CA LYS A 272 -7.23 16.23 17.05
C LYS A 272 -5.71 16.12 16.84
N THR A 273 -5.27 15.66 15.66
CA THR A 273 -3.86 15.67 15.27
C THR A 273 -3.26 17.07 15.36
N PHE A 274 -3.95 18.08 14.83
CA PHE A 274 -3.47 19.46 14.89
C PHE A 274 -3.40 19.99 16.35
N VAL A 275 -4.34 19.61 17.21
CA VAL A 275 -4.28 19.89 18.65
C VAL A 275 -3.03 19.23 19.27
N ALA A 276 -2.68 18.01 18.87
CA ALA A 276 -1.47 17.35 19.32
C ALA A 276 -0.19 18.07 18.88
N LEU A 277 -0.13 18.58 17.64
CA LEU A 277 0.98 19.43 17.17
C LEU A 277 1.13 20.68 18.05
N LEU A 278 0.03 21.36 18.38
CA LEU A 278 0.02 22.54 19.25
C LEU A 278 0.56 22.23 20.66
N ILE A 279 0.18 21.07 21.21
CA ILE A 279 0.68 20.60 22.50
C ILE A 279 2.19 20.33 22.42
N CYS A 280 2.65 19.61 21.39
CA CYS A 280 4.08 19.36 21.19
C CYS A 280 4.90 20.64 21.08
N GLU A 281 4.43 21.62 20.30
CA GLU A 281 5.12 22.90 20.14
C GLU A 281 5.26 23.63 21.49
N HIS A 282 4.17 23.71 22.27
CA HIS A 282 4.22 24.29 23.62
C HIS A 282 5.10 23.49 24.58
N HIS A 283 5.10 22.16 24.46
CA HIS A 283 5.92 21.27 25.28
C HIS A 283 7.40 21.57 25.05
N PHE A 284 7.85 21.64 23.80
CA PHE A 284 9.23 22.00 23.45
C PHE A 284 9.61 23.41 23.93
N GLN A 285 8.73 24.39 23.74
CA GLN A 285 9.00 25.79 24.12
C GLN A 285 9.14 25.99 25.64
N ASN A 286 8.42 25.19 26.45
CA ASN A 286 8.40 25.33 27.90
C ASN A 286 9.30 24.33 28.63
N MET A 287 10.14 23.57 27.90
CA MET A 287 11.07 22.65 28.54
C MET A 287 12.08 23.37 29.44
N PRO A 288 12.31 22.90 30.68
CA PRO A 288 13.34 23.46 31.54
C PRO A 288 14.73 23.41 30.90
N SER A 289 15.52 24.47 31.12
CA SER A 289 16.88 24.56 30.57
C SER A 289 17.74 23.36 31.02
N GLY A 290 18.35 22.68 30.05
CA GLY A 290 19.23 21.52 30.29
C GLY A 290 18.55 20.16 30.15
N GLN A 291 17.22 20.09 29.99
CA GLN A 291 16.52 18.87 29.60
C GLN A 291 16.19 18.89 28.11
N LYS A 292 16.39 17.76 27.43
CA LYS A 292 15.94 17.58 26.04
C LYS A 292 14.56 16.95 26.06
N ALA A 293 13.57 17.61 25.47
CA ALA A 293 12.28 16.97 25.25
C ALA A 293 12.41 15.88 24.18
N LYS A 294 11.65 14.80 24.38
CA LYS A 294 11.46 13.74 23.41
C LYS A 294 10.00 13.33 23.42
N VAL A 295 9.40 13.27 22.23
CA VAL A 295 7.98 12.99 22.05
C VAL A 295 7.82 11.68 21.29
N VAL A 296 6.90 10.83 21.73
CA VAL A 296 6.43 9.69 20.93
C VAL A 296 4.96 9.86 20.59
N PHE A 297 4.62 9.69 19.32
CA PHE A 297 3.25 9.59 18.83
C PHE A 297 2.96 8.15 18.44
N LEU A 298 2.03 7.52 19.14
CA LEU A 298 1.64 6.14 18.94
C LEU A 298 0.37 6.07 18.10
N ALA A 299 0.44 5.36 16.96
CA ALA A 299 -0.68 5.11 16.07
C ALA A 299 -0.93 3.61 15.92
N THR A 300 -2.19 3.20 15.90
CA THR A 300 -2.56 1.76 15.91
C THR A 300 -2.44 1.10 14.55
N LYS A 301 -2.84 1.77 13.47
CA LYS A 301 -2.86 1.23 12.09
C LYS A 301 -1.73 1.80 11.25
N VAL A 302 -1.10 0.97 10.40
CA VAL A 302 0.03 1.38 9.54
C VAL A 302 -0.30 2.57 8.61
N PRO A 303 -1.47 2.61 7.92
CA PRO A 303 -1.81 3.77 7.09
C PRO A 303 -1.95 5.07 7.90
N VAL A 304 -2.53 4.97 9.11
CA VAL A 304 -2.64 6.12 10.03
C VAL A 304 -1.25 6.56 10.47
N TYR A 305 -0.38 5.61 10.86
CA TYR A 305 1.01 5.88 11.20
C TYR A 305 1.75 6.66 10.09
N GLU A 306 1.66 6.24 8.82
CA GLU A 306 2.35 6.92 7.71
C GLU A 306 1.79 8.34 7.46
N GLN A 307 0.47 8.51 7.58
CA GLN A 307 -0.16 9.83 7.52
C GLN A 307 0.35 10.73 8.66
N GLN A 308 0.35 10.26 9.91
CA GLN A 308 0.80 11.04 11.05
C GLN A 308 2.29 11.37 10.95
N LYS A 309 3.14 10.40 10.57
CA LYS A 309 4.56 10.63 10.31
C LYS A 309 4.77 11.75 9.31
N THR A 310 4.04 11.74 8.19
CA THR A 310 4.12 12.79 7.18
C THR A 310 3.71 14.15 7.74
N VAL A 311 2.60 14.22 8.48
CA VAL A 311 2.12 15.45 9.11
C VAL A 311 3.13 16.03 10.11
N PHE A 312 3.66 15.20 11.02
CA PHE A 312 4.65 15.63 12.01
C PHE A 312 5.95 16.09 11.35
N ARG A 313 6.44 15.38 10.32
CA ARG A 313 7.64 15.77 9.57
C ARG A 313 7.47 17.13 8.91
N GLN A 314 6.39 17.31 8.14
CA GLN A 314 6.10 18.59 7.46
C GLN A 314 5.97 19.76 8.44
N HIS A 315 5.42 19.50 9.64
CA HIS A 315 5.22 20.55 10.63
C HIS A 315 6.49 20.94 11.40
N PHE A 316 7.31 19.97 11.82
CA PHE A 316 8.41 20.19 12.77
C PHE A 316 9.81 20.20 12.15
N GLU A 317 10.06 19.53 11.02
CA GLU A 317 11.40 19.54 10.38
C GLU A 317 11.82 20.95 9.96
N ARG A 318 10.86 21.77 9.50
CA ARG A 318 11.08 23.19 9.17
C ARG A 318 11.48 24.06 10.36
N SER A 319 11.18 23.61 11.58
CA SER A 319 11.52 24.28 12.84
C SER A 319 12.83 23.73 13.44
N GLY A 320 13.53 22.84 12.73
CA GLY A 320 14.83 22.30 13.12
C GLY A 320 14.79 21.04 14.00
N TYR A 321 13.61 20.45 14.23
CA TYR A 321 13.47 19.20 14.99
C TYR A 321 13.69 17.97 14.10
N SER A 322 14.33 16.95 14.68
CA SER A 322 14.48 15.64 14.04
C SER A 322 13.21 14.81 14.23
N VAL A 323 12.54 14.47 13.13
CA VAL A 323 11.30 13.67 13.13
C VAL A 323 11.53 12.38 12.35
N GLN A 324 11.43 11.25 13.04
CA GLN A 324 11.54 9.92 12.40
C GLN A 324 10.32 9.07 12.74
N GLY A 325 10.17 7.96 12.02
CA GLY A 325 9.13 7.00 12.35
C GLY A 325 9.55 5.58 12.00
N ILE A 326 9.06 4.63 12.78
CA ILE A 326 9.28 3.20 12.61
C ILE A 326 7.92 2.48 12.59
N SER A 327 7.69 1.67 11.56
CA SER A 327 6.60 0.69 11.45
C SER A 327 7.16 -0.73 11.36
N GLY A 328 6.26 -1.73 11.43
CA GLY A 328 6.61 -3.15 11.30
C GLY A 328 7.36 -3.48 10.00
N GLU A 329 7.10 -2.75 8.91
CA GLU A 329 7.79 -2.93 7.64
C GLU A 329 9.26 -2.43 7.68
N THR A 330 9.51 -1.38 8.46
CA THR A 330 10.83 -0.72 8.51
C THR A 330 11.74 -1.22 9.64
N VAL A 331 11.17 -1.86 10.68
CA VAL A 331 11.90 -2.21 11.90
C VAL A 331 13.06 -3.19 11.66
N ALA A 332 12.92 -4.08 10.67
CA ALA A 332 13.97 -5.05 10.33
C ALA A 332 15.24 -4.40 9.76
N ASN A 333 15.12 -3.20 9.18
CA ASN A 333 16.20 -2.51 8.46
C ASN A 333 16.83 -1.37 9.27
N VAL A 334 16.33 -1.09 10.47
CA VAL A 334 16.70 0.11 11.24
C VAL A 334 16.92 -0.22 12.72
N SER A 335 17.93 0.38 13.34
CA SER A 335 18.15 0.27 14.78
C SER A 335 17.17 1.18 15.54
N VAL A 336 16.22 0.58 16.26
CA VAL A 336 15.24 1.32 17.07
C VAL A 336 15.92 2.23 18.10
N GLU A 337 16.99 1.75 18.74
CA GLU A 337 17.77 2.52 19.71
C GLU A 337 18.29 3.84 19.11
N LYS A 338 18.96 3.77 17.94
CA LYS A 338 19.51 4.96 17.28
C LYS A 338 18.43 5.92 16.84
N VAL A 339 17.35 5.41 16.25
CA VAL A 339 16.22 6.27 15.83
C VAL A 339 15.66 7.02 17.04
N ILE A 340 15.44 6.32 18.16
CA ILE A 340 14.93 6.97 19.36
C ILE A 340 15.94 7.96 19.91
N GLN A 341 17.24 7.66 19.94
CA GLN A 341 18.27 8.58 20.44
C GLN A 341 18.39 9.85 19.58
N ASP A 342 18.43 9.71 18.25
CA ASP A 342 18.72 10.78 17.28
C ASP A 342 17.49 11.62 16.88
N SER A 343 16.31 11.28 17.38
CA SER A 343 15.05 11.99 17.06
C SER A 343 14.50 12.77 18.25
N ASP A 344 13.92 13.93 17.98
CA ASP A 344 13.16 14.73 18.95
C ASP A 344 11.70 14.25 19.02
N ILE A 345 11.15 13.85 17.86
CA ILE A 345 9.80 13.30 17.72
C ILE A 345 9.89 11.96 16.99
N ILE A 346 9.27 10.93 17.58
CA ILE A 346 9.16 9.62 16.95
C ILE A 346 7.69 9.24 16.77
N VAL A 347 7.28 8.92 15.55
CA VAL A 347 5.98 8.30 15.29
C VAL A 347 6.19 6.78 15.24
N LEU A 348 5.41 5.99 15.96
CA LEU A 348 5.58 4.53 16.07
C LEU A 348 4.25 3.78 16.08
N THR A 349 4.28 2.51 15.70
CA THR A 349 3.25 1.56 16.15
C THR A 349 3.59 1.06 17.56
N PRO A 350 2.60 0.87 18.45
CA PRO A 350 2.86 0.57 19.85
C PRO A 350 3.58 -0.76 20.08
N GLN A 351 3.37 -1.75 19.21
CA GLN A 351 4.02 -3.06 19.32
C GLN A 351 5.54 -2.96 19.21
N ILE A 352 6.08 -2.03 18.41
CA ILE A 352 7.53 -1.83 18.27
C ILE A 352 8.12 -1.38 19.60
N LEU A 353 7.44 -0.45 20.29
CA LEU A 353 7.89 0.04 21.58
C LEU A 353 7.86 -1.06 22.65
N LEU A 354 6.83 -1.91 22.65
CA LEU A 354 6.75 -3.08 23.54
C LEU A 354 7.90 -4.06 23.30
N ASN A 355 8.08 -4.49 22.04
CA ASN A 355 9.14 -5.41 21.67
C ASN A 355 10.52 -4.85 22.06
N SER A 356 10.73 -3.54 21.84
CA SER A 356 11.99 -2.87 22.21
C SER A 356 12.27 -2.89 23.71
N ILE A 357 11.22 -2.82 24.54
CA ILE A 357 11.37 -2.93 26.00
C ILE A 357 11.64 -4.38 26.40
N GLU A 358 10.95 -5.35 25.79
CA GLU A 358 11.09 -6.78 26.08
C GLU A 358 12.43 -7.35 25.64
N GLU A 359 12.94 -6.91 24.50
CA GLU A 359 14.27 -7.24 23.98
C GLU A 359 15.40 -6.51 24.72
N GLY A 360 15.08 -5.60 25.64
CA GLY A 360 16.04 -4.84 26.43
C GLY A 360 16.73 -3.70 25.68
N ILE A 361 16.27 -3.36 24.47
CA ILE A 361 16.75 -2.21 23.68
C ILE A 361 16.44 -0.90 24.39
N LEU A 362 15.26 -0.80 25.00
CA LEU A 362 14.84 0.34 25.83
C LEU A 362 14.66 -0.08 27.28
N SER A 363 15.49 0.48 28.16
CA SER A 363 15.46 0.14 29.59
C SER A 363 14.37 0.88 30.37
N SER A 364 13.84 1.99 29.86
CA SER A 364 12.86 2.82 30.57
C SER A 364 12.04 3.71 29.63
N LEU A 365 10.79 4.01 30.02
CA LEU A 365 9.93 4.97 29.35
C LEU A 365 10.30 6.43 29.68
N SER A 366 11.14 6.65 30.70
CA SER A 366 11.68 7.97 31.08
C SER A 366 12.53 8.64 29.99
N ILE A 367 12.87 7.92 28.91
CA ILE A 367 13.50 8.52 27.73
C ILE A 367 12.56 9.52 27.04
N PHE A 368 11.24 9.34 27.18
CA PHE A 368 10.23 10.25 26.66
C PHE A 368 9.84 11.26 27.73
N THR A 369 9.51 12.46 27.28
CA THR A 369 8.91 13.52 28.10
C THR A 369 7.42 13.70 27.82
N LEU A 370 6.93 13.22 26.68
CA LEU A 370 5.54 13.25 26.26
C LEU A 370 5.22 12.01 25.41
N MET A 371 4.16 11.29 25.77
CA MET A 371 3.60 10.18 24.99
C MET A 371 2.19 10.53 24.54
N ILE A 372 1.96 10.51 23.24
CA ILE A 372 0.66 10.77 22.62
C ILE A 372 0.10 9.45 22.10
N PHE A 373 -1.09 9.10 22.56
CA PHE A 373 -1.80 7.89 22.17
C PHE A 373 -2.95 8.25 21.23
N ASP A 374 -2.83 7.90 19.96
CA ASP A 374 -3.93 8.04 19.00
C ASP A 374 -4.93 6.88 19.14
N GLU A 375 -6.22 7.18 18.98
CA GLU A 375 -7.33 6.29 19.31
C GLU A 375 -7.15 5.60 20.68
N CYS A 376 -6.86 6.41 21.70
CA CYS A 376 -6.45 5.94 23.04
C CYS A 376 -7.53 5.15 23.80
N HIS A 377 -8.78 5.15 23.33
CA HIS A 377 -9.85 4.32 23.89
C HIS A 377 -9.54 2.82 23.79
N ASN A 378 -8.59 2.42 22.94
CA ASN A 378 -8.08 1.05 22.85
C ASN A 378 -7.24 0.60 24.07
N THR A 379 -6.95 1.48 25.04
CA THR A 379 -6.11 1.16 26.22
C THR A 379 -6.85 0.31 27.23
N THR A 380 -7.17 -0.93 26.87
CA THR A 380 -7.84 -1.91 27.72
C THR A 380 -7.37 -3.34 27.36
N GLY A 381 -7.53 -4.28 28.29
CA GLY A 381 -7.26 -5.70 28.03
C GLY A 381 -5.81 -5.96 27.59
N ASN A 382 -5.64 -6.75 26.53
CA ASN A 382 -4.34 -7.11 25.98
C ASN A 382 -3.84 -6.17 24.88
N HIS A 383 -4.53 -5.05 24.62
CA HIS A 383 -4.10 -4.12 23.60
C HIS A 383 -2.71 -3.54 23.95
N PRO A 384 -1.80 -3.34 22.98
CA PRO A 384 -0.43 -2.88 23.22
C PRO A 384 -0.31 -1.61 24.08
N TYR A 385 -1.25 -0.67 23.95
CA TYR A 385 -1.30 0.51 24.82
C TYR A 385 -1.46 0.17 26.30
N ASN A 386 -2.33 -0.80 26.63
CA ASN A 386 -2.56 -1.18 28.02
C ASN A 386 -1.32 -1.84 28.62
N VAL A 387 -0.63 -2.67 27.83
CA VAL A 387 0.63 -3.29 28.26
C VAL A 387 1.72 -2.23 28.49
N LEU A 388 1.85 -1.24 27.60
CA LEU A 388 2.77 -0.11 27.77
C LEU A 388 2.43 0.69 29.03
N MET A 389 1.15 1.00 29.23
CA MET A 389 0.71 1.78 30.38
C MET A 389 0.84 1.03 31.70
N SER A 390 0.70 -0.30 31.72
CA SER A 390 1.02 -1.11 32.90
C SER A 390 2.47 -0.91 33.32
N ARG A 391 3.44 -0.93 32.38
CA ARG A 391 4.85 -0.65 32.67
C ARG A 391 5.08 0.79 33.14
N TYR A 392 4.38 1.76 32.55
CA TYR A 392 4.40 3.15 33.02
C TYR A 392 3.91 3.26 34.47
N LEU A 393 2.80 2.59 34.81
CA LEU A 393 2.23 2.60 36.15
C LEU A 393 3.13 1.87 37.15
N GLU A 394 3.73 0.74 36.79
CA GLU A 394 4.74 0.04 37.60
C GLU A 394 5.91 0.99 37.94
N GLN A 395 6.45 1.71 36.94
CA GLN A 395 7.49 2.71 37.18
C GLN A 395 7.03 3.84 38.11
N LYS A 396 5.75 4.26 38.01
CA LYS A 396 5.15 5.26 38.90
C LYS A 396 5.03 4.78 40.35
N PHE A 397 4.71 3.50 40.55
CA PHE A 397 4.54 2.90 41.88
C PHE A 397 5.88 2.54 42.55
N ASP A 398 6.82 1.97 41.79
CA ASP A 398 8.07 1.43 42.32
C ASP A 398 9.15 2.49 42.55
N SER A 399 9.15 3.56 41.76
CA SER A 399 10.20 4.58 41.78
C SER A 399 9.67 5.92 42.29
N SER A 400 10.02 6.29 43.52
CA SER A 400 9.67 7.62 44.07
C SER A 400 10.40 8.80 43.40
N ALA A 401 11.28 8.55 42.42
CA ALA A 401 12.19 9.53 41.85
C ALA A 401 12.40 9.47 40.31
N SER A 402 11.70 8.61 39.56
CA SER A 402 11.84 8.59 38.09
C SER A 402 10.92 9.63 37.45
N GLN A 403 11.45 10.38 36.47
CA GLN A 403 10.64 11.28 35.66
C GLN A 403 9.83 10.44 34.66
N LEU A 404 8.51 10.53 34.75
CA LEU A 404 7.59 9.90 33.82
C LEU A 404 7.18 10.88 32.72
N PRO A 405 6.95 10.41 31.49
CA PRO A 405 6.42 11.26 30.43
C PRO A 405 5.02 11.75 30.76
N GLN A 406 4.69 12.95 30.29
CA GLN A 406 3.30 13.40 30.23
C GLN A 406 2.51 12.49 29.27
N ILE A 407 1.27 12.18 29.62
CA ILE A 407 0.37 11.34 28.80
C ILE A 407 -0.71 12.20 28.15
N VAL A 408 -0.85 12.10 26.82
CA VAL A 408 -1.96 12.69 26.08
C VAL A 408 -2.68 11.62 25.27
N GLY A 409 -3.97 11.40 25.56
CA GLY A 409 -4.82 10.50 24.79
C GLY A 409 -5.69 11.26 23.81
N LEU A 410 -5.77 10.83 22.56
CA LEU A 410 -6.66 11.37 21.54
C LEU A 410 -7.74 10.35 21.21
N THR A 411 -9.01 10.76 21.23
CA THR A 411 -10.11 9.88 20.78
C THR A 411 -11.31 10.65 20.24
N ALA A 412 -12.03 10.04 19.31
CA ALA A 412 -13.34 10.52 18.88
C ALA A 412 -14.43 10.29 19.94
N SER A 413 -14.32 9.19 20.68
CA SER A 413 -15.25 8.77 21.73
C SER A 413 -14.52 7.97 22.80
N VAL A 414 -14.91 8.14 24.05
CA VAL A 414 -14.37 7.34 25.18
C VAL A 414 -15.07 5.99 25.35
N GLY A 415 -16.12 5.73 24.56
CA GLY A 415 -16.95 4.53 24.69
C GLY A 415 -17.84 4.55 25.94
N VAL A 416 -18.71 3.55 26.04
CA VAL A 416 -19.57 3.31 27.22
C VAL A 416 -19.44 1.89 27.75
N GLY A 417 -18.59 1.06 27.14
CA GLY A 417 -18.49 -0.37 27.45
C GLY A 417 -19.86 -1.06 27.42
N ASN A 418 -20.11 -1.87 28.44
CA ASN A 418 -21.40 -2.56 28.63
C ASN A 418 -22.37 -1.78 29.55
N ALA A 419 -22.14 -0.48 29.76
CA ALA A 419 -22.93 0.31 30.68
C ALA A 419 -24.38 0.46 30.19
N LYS A 420 -25.33 0.24 31.11
CA LYS A 420 -26.77 0.45 30.92
C LYS A 420 -27.25 1.72 31.62
N SER A 421 -26.41 2.33 32.45
CA SER A 421 -26.71 3.55 33.19
C SER A 421 -25.60 4.59 33.08
N ILE A 422 -25.94 5.85 33.39
CA ILE A 422 -24.97 6.94 33.46
C ILE A 422 -23.90 6.65 34.51
N LYS A 423 -24.27 6.07 35.65
CA LYS A 423 -23.32 5.73 36.72
C LYS A 423 -22.29 4.70 36.25
N GLU A 424 -22.74 3.63 35.59
CA GLU A 424 -21.85 2.63 35.01
C GLU A 424 -20.97 3.22 33.89
N THR A 425 -21.51 4.18 33.12
CA THR A 425 -20.74 4.90 32.10
C THR A 425 -19.63 5.74 32.73
N ILE A 426 -19.92 6.43 33.84
CA ILE A 426 -18.91 7.19 34.60
C ILE A 426 -17.81 6.23 35.09
N GLU A 427 -18.18 5.08 35.66
CA GLU A 427 -17.20 4.08 36.12
C GLU A 427 -16.32 3.56 34.97
N HIS A 428 -16.92 3.29 33.81
CA HIS A 428 -16.18 2.91 32.61
C HIS A 428 -15.18 3.98 32.17
N ILE A 429 -15.61 5.24 32.10
CA ILE A 429 -14.74 6.36 31.71
C ILE A 429 -13.61 6.55 32.74
N CYS A 430 -13.92 6.45 34.04
CA CYS A 430 -12.92 6.51 35.11
C CYS A 430 -11.91 5.37 34.99
N THR A 431 -12.35 4.17 34.64
CA THR A 431 -11.48 3.00 34.42
C THR A 431 -10.54 3.22 33.23
N LEU A 432 -11.03 3.75 32.11
CA LEU A 432 -10.15 4.11 30.99
C LEU A 432 -9.14 5.20 31.40
N CYS A 433 -9.59 6.20 32.16
CA CYS A 433 -8.72 7.26 32.66
C CYS A 433 -7.66 6.72 33.63
N SER A 434 -7.96 5.70 34.43
CA SER A 434 -6.99 5.11 35.35
C SER A 434 -5.90 4.33 34.62
N TYR A 435 -6.24 3.60 33.54
CA TYR A 435 -5.23 2.93 32.70
C TYR A 435 -4.25 3.91 32.08
N LEU A 436 -4.73 5.07 31.60
CA LEU A 436 -3.90 6.10 30.97
C LEU A 436 -3.32 7.13 31.96
N ASP A 437 -3.54 6.97 33.28
CA ASP A 437 -3.11 7.92 34.31
C ASP A 437 -3.58 9.38 34.07
N ILE A 438 -4.83 9.54 33.62
CA ILE A 438 -5.40 10.82 33.19
C ILE A 438 -5.81 11.68 34.39
N GLN A 439 -5.47 12.96 34.31
CA GLN A 439 -5.80 13.99 35.30
C GLN A 439 -6.91 14.95 34.82
N ALA A 440 -7.12 15.07 33.51
CA ALA A 440 -8.16 15.91 32.92
C ALA A 440 -8.76 15.30 31.64
N ILE A 441 -10.09 15.29 31.53
CA ILE A 441 -10.78 15.00 30.27
C ILE A 441 -11.11 16.33 29.59
N SER A 442 -10.46 16.59 28.47
CA SER A 442 -10.62 17.81 27.67
C SER A 442 -11.67 17.59 26.57
N THR A 443 -12.72 18.41 26.59
CA THR A 443 -13.81 18.43 25.62
C THR A 443 -14.19 19.86 25.29
N VAL A 444 -14.74 20.11 24.09
CA VAL A 444 -15.21 21.46 23.72
C VAL A 444 -16.47 21.81 24.51
N ARG A 445 -16.37 22.81 25.38
CA ARG A 445 -17.43 23.31 26.27
C ARG A 445 -17.77 24.76 25.95
N GLU A 446 -16.78 25.63 25.90
CA GLU A 446 -16.96 27.07 25.68
C GLU A 446 -17.17 27.37 24.20
N ASN A 447 -16.41 26.72 23.32
CA ASN A 447 -16.41 27.02 21.88
C ASN A 447 -17.28 26.05 21.05
N LYS A 448 -18.41 25.58 21.59
CA LYS A 448 -19.30 24.63 20.90
C LYS A 448 -19.83 25.15 19.57
N GLN A 449 -20.16 26.43 19.51
CA GLN A 449 -20.66 27.07 18.28
C GLN A 449 -19.59 27.12 17.19
N ASP A 450 -18.33 27.33 17.58
CA ASP A 450 -17.20 27.31 16.65
C ASP A 450 -17.04 25.90 16.08
N LEU A 451 -17.02 24.87 16.93
CA LEU A 451 -16.94 23.47 16.49
C LEU A 451 -18.10 23.06 15.55
N GLN A 452 -19.34 23.46 15.87
CA GLN A 452 -20.53 23.13 15.08
C GLN A 452 -20.51 23.72 13.66
N ARG A 453 -19.86 24.88 13.46
CA ARG A 453 -19.72 25.48 12.12
C ARG A 453 -18.84 24.66 11.18
N PHE A 454 -17.91 23.88 11.74
CA PHE A 454 -17.01 23.01 10.97
C PHE A 454 -17.48 21.55 10.95
N GLY A 455 -18.22 21.12 11.97
CA GLY A 455 -18.81 19.79 12.05
C GLY A 455 -20.27 19.77 11.64
N ASN A 456 -20.56 19.72 10.33
CA ASN A 456 -21.92 19.47 9.85
C ASN A 456 -22.28 17.99 10.07
N LYS A 457 -22.66 17.63 11.30
CA LYS A 457 -23.22 16.29 11.57
C LYS A 457 -24.62 16.23 10.94
N PRO A 458 -24.85 15.42 9.89
CA PRO A 458 -26.15 15.37 9.23
C PRO A 458 -27.21 14.78 10.17
N GLU A 459 -28.43 15.33 10.12
CA GLU A 459 -29.57 14.69 10.75
C GLU A 459 -29.86 13.36 10.04
N THR A 460 -29.75 12.26 10.77
CA THR A 460 -29.98 10.92 10.23
C THR A 460 -31.43 10.51 10.50
N HIS A 461 -32.20 10.30 9.44
CA HIS A 461 -33.57 9.76 9.54
C HIS A 461 -33.58 8.27 9.22
N VAL A 462 -33.77 7.44 10.25
CA VAL A 462 -33.92 5.98 10.08
C VAL A 462 -35.33 5.67 9.61
N ARG A 463 -35.46 5.00 8.46
CA ARG A 463 -36.75 4.55 7.92
C ARG A 463 -36.78 3.03 7.82
N TRP A 464 -37.73 2.42 8.50
CA TRP A 464 -37.98 0.98 8.42
C TRP A 464 -38.68 0.65 7.09
N VAL A 465 -38.08 -0.23 6.29
CA VAL A 465 -38.62 -0.68 5.01
C VAL A 465 -38.93 -2.18 5.10
N LYS A 466 -40.08 -2.60 4.57
CA LYS A 466 -40.44 -4.02 4.52
C LYS A 466 -39.54 -4.74 3.52
N MET A 467 -38.96 -5.87 3.93
CA MET A 467 -38.28 -6.78 3.01
C MET A 467 -39.30 -7.60 2.20
N ARG A 468 -38.85 -8.19 1.09
CA ARG A 468 -39.65 -9.17 0.35
C ARG A 468 -39.88 -10.40 1.22
N VAL A 469 -41.13 -10.85 1.33
CA VAL A 469 -41.51 -12.01 2.15
C VAL A 469 -40.98 -13.31 1.55
N GLN A 470 -40.90 -13.38 0.21
CA GLN A 470 -40.37 -14.52 -0.53
C GLN A 470 -39.40 -14.02 -1.59
N ASN A 471 -38.26 -14.71 -1.75
CA ASN A 471 -37.25 -14.38 -2.74
C ASN A 471 -36.66 -15.65 -3.38
N HIS A 472 -37.44 -16.28 -4.26
CA HIS A 472 -37.04 -17.51 -4.96
C HIS A 472 -35.73 -17.37 -5.76
N PHE A 473 -35.40 -16.16 -6.23
CA PHE A 473 -34.12 -15.93 -6.88
C PHE A 473 -32.96 -16.12 -5.91
N ALA A 474 -33.07 -15.60 -4.69
CA ALA A 474 -32.05 -15.80 -3.66
C ALA A 474 -31.92 -17.28 -3.27
N ASP A 475 -33.02 -18.03 -3.22
CA ASP A 475 -33.00 -19.47 -2.93
C ASP A 475 -32.22 -20.23 -4.01
N ILE A 476 -32.48 -19.92 -5.29
CA ILE A 476 -31.80 -20.55 -6.43
C ILE A 476 -30.30 -20.22 -6.42
N ILE A 477 -29.92 -18.95 -6.27
CA ILE A 477 -28.51 -18.54 -6.25
C ILE A 477 -27.79 -19.15 -5.05
N SER A 478 -28.41 -19.15 -3.86
CA SER A 478 -27.85 -19.79 -2.67
C SER A 478 -27.60 -21.28 -2.91
N GLY A 479 -28.54 -21.97 -3.58
CA GLY A 479 -28.39 -23.38 -3.95
C GLY A 479 -27.31 -23.66 -5.00
N LEU A 480 -26.88 -22.66 -5.78
CA LEU A 480 -25.74 -22.79 -6.70
C LEU A 480 -24.39 -22.53 -6.00
N MET A 481 -24.39 -21.74 -4.92
CA MET A 481 -23.19 -21.40 -4.15
C MET A 481 -22.84 -22.45 -3.09
N SER A 482 -23.85 -23.19 -2.59
CA SER A 482 -23.70 -24.33 -1.67
C SER A 482 -23.27 -25.59 -2.40
#